data_AF-A0A6J0ECS4-F1
#
_entry.id   AF-A0A6J0ECS4-F1
#
_cell.length_a   1.000
_cell.length_b   1.000
_cell.length_c   1.000
_cell.angle_alpha   90.00
_cell.angle_beta   90.00
_cell.angle_gamma   90.00
#
_symmetry.space_group_name_H-M   'P 1'
#
loop_
_entity.id
_entity.type
_entity.pdbx_description
1 polymer ?
#
loop_
_entity_poly.entity_id
_entity_poly.type
_entity_poly.pdbx_seq_one_letter_code
_entity_poly.pdbx_strand_id
1 'polypeptide(L)'
;MAQRALWLIRHEPGTPLGGTVRFSRRYPTVEKRAKILNGLSYVPVPEDGPFLKALLFQLRLLDDDKDFVERRDSCSYINKSSVYGLLVGGEELWPVIAFLRNDMIYASVPLVEQALSPRPSLISISGISQGLELLFGIQDFLYSSQKNDTDLNTKLSQLPDLLLQACPLGTLLDANLQNSLTSINCSSVTQPQKQPAWRVGTYKGKPQISISISEKVKCMQYGKQDIADTWQVVGTVACKCDLEGIMPNVTISLNLPTNGSPLQDIIVHPCVTSLDSAILTSSSIDTMDDSAFSGPYKFPFTPPLESFNLCHYTSQVPVPPILGSYHVKEEEAQLKITVNLKLHESVKNNFEICEAHIPFYNRVQLPIWNTKLVLANLRYFEKKAYWSGLLGRSSPNQWKLVFLEL
;
A
#
# COMPACT_ATOMS: atom_id res chain seq x y z
N MET A 1 -11.92 17.66 7.80
CA MET A 1 -11.07 17.59 6.60
C MET A 1 -11.90 17.14 5.41
N ALA A 2 -11.60 17.65 4.21
CA ALA A 2 -12.49 17.48 3.06
C ALA A 2 -11.73 17.34 1.74
N GLN A 3 -12.35 16.74 0.73
CA GLN A 3 -11.85 16.58 -0.63
C GLN A 3 -12.47 17.64 -1.53
N ARG A 4 -11.65 18.33 -2.33
CA ARG A 4 -12.07 19.32 -3.32
C ARG A 4 -12.64 18.63 -4.56
N ALA A 5 -12.00 17.55 -4.99
CA ALA A 5 -12.44 16.76 -6.14
C ALA A 5 -11.81 15.36 -6.16
N LEU A 6 -12.42 14.47 -6.94
CA LEU A 6 -12.14 13.05 -7.07
C LEU A 6 -12.25 12.63 -8.55
N TRP A 7 -11.35 11.76 -9.00
CA TRP A 7 -11.36 11.17 -10.35
C TRP A 7 -11.04 9.68 -10.31
N LEU A 8 -11.71 8.93 -11.21
CA LEU A 8 -11.35 7.58 -11.60
C LEU A 8 -11.08 7.58 -13.11
N ILE A 9 -9.88 7.16 -13.49
CA ILE A 9 -9.40 7.24 -14.86
C ILE A 9 -8.95 5.85 -15.29
N ARG A 10 -9.46 5.34 -16.42
CA ARG A 10 -8.93 4.11 -17.03
C ARG A 10 -7.71 4.48 -17.85
N HIS A 11 -6.58 3.87 -17.54
CA HIS A 11 -5.37 3.97 -18.33
C HIS A 11 -5.51 3.07 -19.57
N GLU A 12 -5.31 3.63 -20.75
CA GLU A 12 -5.50 2.95 -22.04
C GLU A 12 -4.25 3.21 -22.89
N PRO A 13 -3.18 2.41 -22.71
CA PRO A 13 -1.91 2.61 -23.40
C PRO A 13 -2.09 2.50 -24.92
N GLY A 14 -1.41 3.35 -25.69
CA GLY A 14 -1.52 3.39 -27.15
C GLY A 14 -2.71 4.17 -27.71
N THR A 15 -3.55 4.77 -26.85
CA THR A 15 -4.60 5.72 -27.30
C THR A 15 -4.06 7.15 -27.38
N PRO A 16 -4.58 8.02 -28.26
CA PRO A 16 -4.09 9.40 -28.40
C PRO A 16 -4.16 10.24 -27.12
N LEU A 17 -5.05 9.86 -26.19
CA LEU A 17 -5.25 10.54 -24.91
C LEU A 17 -4.55 9.83 -23.74
N GLY A 18 -4.02 8.62 -23.94
CA GLY A 18 -3.39 7.78 -22.91
C GLY A 18 -4.34 7.25 -21.82
N GLY A 19 -5.62 7.64 -21.84
CA GLY A 19 -6.62 7.19 -20.88
C GLY A 19 -7.97 7.89 -21.01
N THR A 20 -8.96 7.41 -20.26
CA THR A 20 -10.34 7.92 -20.25
C THR A 20 -10.83 8.18 -18.83
N VAL A 21 -11.44 9.34 -18.58
CA VAL A 21 -12.08 9.62 -17.28
C VAL A 21 -13.40 8.83 -17.21
N ARG A 22 -13.49 7.89 -16.27
CA ARG A 22 -14.68 7.04 -16.06
C ARG A 22 -15.64 7.63 -15.04
N PHE A 23 -15.11 8.39 -14.10
CA PHE A 23 -15.88 9.09 -13.08
C PHE A 23 -15.13 10.33 -12.61
N SER A 24 -15.83 11.44 -12.44
CA SER A 24 -15.29 12.64 -11.79
C SER A 24 -16.35 13.26 -10.88
N ARG A 25 -15.91 13.79 -9.74
CA ARG A 25 -16.77 14.51 -8.79
C ARG A 25 -16.03 15.70 -8.23
N ARG A 26 -16.65 16.88 -8.31
CA ARG A 26 -16.16 18.12 -7.72
C ARG A 26 -17.05 18.50 -6.54
N TYR A 27 -16.48 19.08 -5.50
CA TYR A 27 -17.20 19.54 -4.31
C TYR A 27 -17.15 21.07 -4.22
N PRO A 28 -18.14 21.79 -4.80
CA PRO A 28 -18.11 23.24 -4.87
C PRO A 28 -18.03 23.95 -3.52
N THR A 29 -18.58 23.33 -2.46
CA THR A 29 -18.50 23.84 -1.09
C THR A 29 -17.06 23.85 -0.58
N VAL A 30 -16.31 22.78 -0.82
CA VAL A 30 -14.91 22.66 -0.43
C VAL A 30 -14.04 23.56 -1.30
N GLU A 31 -14.37 23.68 -2.59
CA GLU A 31 -13.65 24.57 -3.50
C GLU A 31 -13.76 26.04 -3.09
N LYS A 32 -14.96 26.49 -2.69
CA LYS A 32 -15.15 27.83 -2.11
C LYS A 32 -14.31 28.02 -0.84
N ARG A 33 -14.24 27.02 0.05
CA ARG A 33 -13.40 27.06 1.25
C ARG A 33 -11.91 27.16 0.90
N ALA A 34 -11.45 26.37 -0.06
CA ALA A 34 -10.07 26.41 -0.55
C ALA A 34 -9.70 27.81 -1.07
N LYS A 35 -10.60 28.44 -1.84
CA LYS A 35 -10.40 29.80 -2.35
C LYS A 35 -10.26 30.84 -1.23
N ILE A 36 -11.07 30.73 -0.17
CA ILE A 36 -11.03 31.64 0.98
C ILE A 36 -9.74 31.43 1.79
N LEU A 37 -9.36 30.18 2.05
CA LEU A 37 -8.20 29.84 2.88
C LEU A 37 -6.86 30.13 2.20
N ASN A 38 -6.76 29.84 0.90
CA ASN A 38 -5.48 29.89 0.18
C ASN A 38 -5.25 31.21 -0.56
N GLY A 39 -6.25 32.07 -0.68
CA GLY A 39 -6.13 33.44 -1.19
C GLY A 39 -5.38 33.50 -2.53
N LEU A 40 -4.24 34.18 -2.55
CA LEU A 40 -3.39 34.35 -3.75
C LEU A 40 -2.68 33.06 -4.19
N SER A 41 -2.51 32.08 -3.30
CA SER A 41 -1.90 30.78 -3.61
C SER A 41 -2.94 29.73 -4.01
N TYR A 42 -4.21 30.13 -4.16
CA TYR A 42 -5.28 29.24 -4.60
C TYR A 42 -5.15 28.92 -6.08
N VAL A 43 -5.10 27.63 -6.41
CA VAL A 43 -5.20 27.12 -7.78
C VAL A 43 -6.53 26.37 -7.92
N PRO A 44 -7.40 26.73 -8.89
CA PRO A 44 -8.71 26.10 -9.05
C PRO A 44 -8.59 24.64 -9.50
N VAL A 45 -9.58 23.81 -9.10
CA VAL A 45 -9.71 22.46 -9.63
C VAL A 45 -9.99 22.53 -11.14
N PRO A 46 -9.15 21.91 -11.99
CA PRO A 46 -9.31 21.96 -13.44
C PRO A 46 -10.44 21.06 -13.95
N GLU A 47 -10.78 21.26 -15.22
CA GLU A 47 -11.64 20.34 -15.99
C GLU A 47 -10.95 18.99 -16.25
N ASP A 48 -11.74 17.99 -16.62
CA ASP A 48 -11.30 16.58 -16.73
C ASP A 48 -10.16 16.39 -17.75
N GLY A 49 -10.21 17.04 -18.91
CA GLY A 49 -9.18 16.94 -19.95
C GLY A 49 -7.80 17.47 -19.52
N PRO A 50 -7.69 18.74 -19.09
CA PRO A 50 -6.44 19.29 -18.58
C PRO A 50 -5.87 18.52 -17.38
N PHE A 51 -6.73 18.05 -16.47
CA PHE A 51 -6.33 17.23 -15.34
C PHE A 51 -5.72 15.90 -15.80
N LEU A 52 -6.43 15.18 -16.67
CA LEU A 52 -6.00 13.89 -17.22
C LEU A 52 -4.61 14.00 -17.86
N LYS A 53 -4.42 15.00 -18.73
CA LYS A 53 -3.14 15.22 -19.41
C LYS A 53 -2.00 15.49 -18.43
N ALA A 54 -2.23 16.36 -17.44
CA ALA A 54 -1.21 16.69 -16.44
C ALA A 54 -0.86 15.48 -15.55
N LEU A 55 -1.85 14.68 -15.17
CA LEU A 55 -1.65 13.51 -14.34
C LEU A 55 -0.92 12.38 -15.08
N LEU A 56 -1.32 12.05 -16.31
CA LEU A 56 -0.64 11.03 -17.12
C LEU A 56 0.82 11.40 -17.41
N PHE A 57 1.08 12.69 -17.65
CA PHE A 57 2.44 13.21 -17.79
C PHE A 57 3.28 12.95 -16.52
N GLN A 58 2.72 13.27 -15.35
CA GLN A 58 3.39 13.11 -14.07
C GLN A 58 3.66 11.63 -13.74
N LEU A 59 2.74 10.74 -14.11
CA LEU A 59 2.85 9.29 -13.87
C LEU A 59 3.69 8.54 -14.92
N ARG A 60 4.25 9.24 -15.93
CA ARG A 60 4.98 8.63 -17.08
C ARG A 60 4.12 7.64 -17.88
N LEU A 61 2.84 7.95 -18.03
CA LEU A 61 1.86 7.13 -18.75
C LEU A 61 1.46 7.76 -20.11
N LEU A 62 2.13 8.83 -20.52
CA LEU A 62 2.00 9.35 -21.89
C LEU A 62 3.06 8.67 -22.76
N ASP A 63 2.64 8.21 -23.94
CA ASP A 63 3.51 7.71 -25.02
C ASP A 63 4.25 8.87 -25.72
N ASP A 64 4.84 9.77 -24.94
CA ASP A 64 5.64 10.88 -25.45
C ASP A 64 7.09 10.40 -25.57
N ASP A 65 7.61 10.30 -26.80
CA ASP A 65 9.00 9.95 -27.19
C ASP A 65 10.07 10.93 -26.66
N LYS A 66 9.73 11.79 -25.69
CA LYS A 66 10.65 12.80 -25.16
C LYS A 66 11.62 12.18 -24.16
N ASP A 67 12.87 12.14 -24.59
CA ASP A 67 14.06 11.94 -23.77
C ASP A 67 14.02 12.84 -22.52
N PHE A 68 14.13 12.19 -21.35
CA PHE A 68 14.46 12.76 -20.04
C PHE A 68 13.94 14.18 -19.72
N VAL A 69 13.00 14.26 -18.78
CA VAL A 69 12.52 15.52 -18.18
C VAL A 69 13.12 15.66 -16.79
N GLU A 70 14.06 16.59 -16.59
CA GLU A 70 14.81 16.76 -15.34
C GLU A 70 13.94 16.77 -14.07
N ARG A 71 12.87 17.57 -14.05
CA ARG A 71 11.93 17.66 -12.90
C ARG A 71 11.19 16.35 -12.57
N ARG A 72 11.15 15.39 -13.51
CA ARG A 72 10.42 14.11 -13.42
C ARG A 72 11.37 12.92 -13.31
N ASP A 73 12.51 12.98 -14.00
CA ASP A 73 13.39 11.85 -14.29
C ASP A 73 14.75 11.94 -13.62
N SER A 74 15.08 13.07 -13.00
CA SER A 74 16.33 13.22 -12.24
C SER A 74 16.41 12.20 -11.10
N CYS A 75 17.60 11.63 -10.88
CA CYS A 75 17.91 10.77 -9.74
C CYS A 75 17.79 11.49 -8.38
N SER A 76 17.72 12.83 -8.37
CA SER A 76 17.41 13.62 -7.18
C SER A 76 15.92 13.61 -6.83
N TYR A 77 15.05 13.25 -7.77
CA TYR A 77 13.61 13.16 -7.54
C TYR A 77 13.26 11.81 -6.90
N ILE A 78 13.06 11.84 -5.58
CA ILE A 78 12.68 10.68 -4.80
C ILE A 78 11.16 10.50 -4.88
N ASN A 79 10.69 9.65 -5.81
CA ASN A 79 9.28 9.29 -5.91
C ASN A 79 8.90 8.28 -4.80
N LYS A 80 8.67 8.79 -3.58
CA LYS A 80 8.32 7.97 -2.40
C LYS A 80 6.86 8.10 -1.94
N SER A 81 6.07 8.98 -2.53
CA SER A 81 4.69 9.25 -2.09
C SER A 81 3.71 9.26 -3.26
N SER A 82 2.46 8.87 -2.99
CA SER A 82 1.33 8.99 -3.92
C SER A 82 0.80 10.42 -4.01
N VAL A 83 1.63 11.45 -3.72
CA VAL A 83 1.23 12.86 -3.63
C VAL A 83 2.08 13.70 -4.57
N TYR A 84 1.42 14.41 -5.49
CA TYR A 84 2.04 15.13 -6.59
C TYR A 84 1.62 16.60 -6.60
N GLY A 85 2.45 17.43 -7.23
CA GLY A 85 2.05 18.73 -7.73
C GLY A 85 1.85 18.64 -9.24
N LEU A 86 0.68 19.00 -9.73
CA LEU A 86 0.35 18.95 -11.15
C LEU A 86 0.39 20.34 -11.75
N LEU A 87 1.19 20.53 -12.81
CA LEU A 87 1.19 21.79 -13.54
C LEU A 87 -0.03 21.85 -14.47
N VAL A 88 -1.00 22.71 -14.16
CA VAL A 88 -2.23 22.88 -14.92
C VAL A 88 -2.42 24.36 -15.23
N GLY A 89 -2.42 24.71 -16.53
CA GLY A 89 -2.60 26.11 -16.94
C GLY A 89 -1.48 27.07 -16.52
N GLY A 90 -0.27 26.55 -16.21
CA GLY A 90 0.86 27.35 -15.74
C GLY A 90 0.95 27.49 -14.23
N GLU A 91 -0.07 27.07 -13.48
CA GLU A 91 -0.08 27.03 -12.03
C GLU A 91 0.06 25.58 -11.52
N GLU A 92 0.65 25.40 -10.34
CA GLU A 92 0.83 24.07 -9.75
C GLU A 92 -0.32 23.75 -8.80
N LEU A 93 -1.20 22.83 -9.22
CA LEU A 93 -2.23 22.25 -8.38
C LEU A 93 -1.56 21.28 -7.40
N TRP A 94 -1.57 21.61 -6.12
CA TRP A 94 -1.00 20.78 -5.06
C TRP A 94 -1.86 20.86 -3.78
N PRO A 95 -1.98 19.77 -3.01
CA PRO A 95 -1.52 18.41 -3.31
C PRO A 95 -2.54 17.65 -4.17
N VAL A 96 -2.05 16.76 -5.04
CA VAL A 96 -2.87 15.79 -5.77
C VAL A 96 -2.45 14.40 -5.34
N ILE A 97 -3.38 13.65 -4.75
CA ILE A 97 -3.16 12.25 -4.40
C ILE A 97 -3.48 11.43 -5.63
N ALA A 98 -2.59 10.55 -6.08
CA ALA A 98 -2.89 9.64 -7.17
C ALA A 98 -2.12 8.31 -7.08
N PHE A 99 -2.74 7.21 -7.50
CA PHE A 99 -2.06 5.93 -7.70
C PHE A 99 -2.72 5.11 -8.80
N LEU A 100 -1.92 4.29 -9.49
CA LEU A 100 -2.37 3.36 -10.52
C LEU A 100 -2.52 1.95 -9.93
N ARG A 101 -3.65 1.30 -10.15
CA ARG A 101 -3.89 -0.10 -9.80
C ARG A 101 -4.83 -0.74 -10.82
N ASN A 102 -4.44 -1.89 -11.39
CA ASN A 102 -5.24 -2.66 -12.35
C ASN A 102 -5.79 -1.79 -13.51
N ASP A 103 -4.91 -1.03 -14.17
CA ASP A 103 -5.24 -0.09 -15.25
C ASP A 103 -6.23 1.03 -14.90
N MET A 104 -6.52 1.24 -13.61
CA MET A 104 -7.31 2.35 -13.10
C MET A 104 -6.45 3.28 -12.25
N ILE A 105 -6.49 4.58 -12.54
CA ILE A 105 -5.86 5.63 -11.75
C ILE A 105 -6.93 6.22 -10.84
N TYR A 106 -6.63 6.20 -9.55
CA TYR A 106 -7.44 6.75 -8.47
C TYR A 106 -6.81 8.07 -8.07
N ALA A 107 -7.54 9.18 -8.18
CA ALA A 107 -6.99 10.49 -7.86
C ALA A 107 -7.94 11.37 -7.06
N SER A 108 -7.41 12.12 -6.09
CA SER A 108 -8.17 13.07 -5.28
C SER A 108 -7.34 14.33 -4.99
N VAL A 109 -8.02 15.46 -4.86
CA VAL A 109 -7.43 16.74 -4.45
C VAL A 109 -7.98 17.08 -3.08
N PRO A 110 -7.23 16.90 -1.98
CA PRO A 110 -7.72 17.28 -0.66
C PRO A 110 -7.66 18.79 -0.43
N LEU A 111 -8.46 19.27 0.53
CA LEU A 111 -8.34 20.62 1.06
C LEU A 111 -7.13 20.71 1.99
N VAL A 112 -6.29 21.72 1.77
CA VAL A 112 -5.24 22.12 2.72
C VAL A 112 -5.77 23.31 3.52
N GLU A 113 -5.86 23.14 4.83
CA GLU A 113 -6.36 24.18 5.76
C GLU A 113 -5.22 25.04 6.33
N GLN A 114 -4.01 24.92 5.78
CA GLN A 114 -2.79 25.64 6.18
C GLN A 114 -2.27 26.48 5.01
N ALA A 115 -1.42 27.47 5.30
CA ALA A 115 -0.77 28.26 4.26
C ALA A 115 0.04 27.35 3.31
N LEU A 116 -0.07 27.58 2.00
CA LEU A 116 0.61 26.79 0.97
C LEU A 116 2.05 27.25 0.69
N SER A 117 2.42 28.43 1.19
CA SER A 117 3.75 29.02 1.03
C SER A 117 4.29 29.46 2.40
N PRO A 118 5.30 28.77 2.97
CA PRO A 118 5.94 27.55 2.45
C PRO A 118 5.01 26.32 2.51
N ARG A 119 5.34 25.26 1.75
CA ARG A 119 4.53 24.03 1.74
C ARG A 119 4.52 23.37 3.12
N PRO A 120 3.33 23.04 3.66
CA PRO A 120 3.23 22.28 4.90
C PRO A 120 3.71 20.85 4.69
N SER A 121 4.19 20.22 5.77
CA SER A 121 4.58 18.80 5.75
C SER A 121 3.39 17.92 5.38
N LEU A 122 3.59 16.92 4.53
CA LEU A 122 2.51 16.00 4.12
C LEU A 122 1.83 15.33 5.32
N ILE A 123 2.58 15.07 6.40
CA ILE A 123 2.07 14.46 7.63
C ILE A 123 1.10 15.40 8.38
N SER A 124 1.24 16.72 8.25
CA SER A 124 0.34 17.67 8.92
C SER A 124 -1.00 17.87 8.19
N ILE A 125 -1.14 17.34 6.97
CA ILE A 125 -2.32 17.53 6.12
C ILE A 125 -3.21 16.29 6.22
N SER A 126 -4.08 16.22 7.22
CA SER A 126 -4.98 15.06 7.40
C SER A 126 -5.96 14.84 6.25
N GLY A 127 -6.19 15.86 5.39
CA GLY A 127 -6.90 15.69 4.12
C GLY A 127 -6.24 14.66 3.18
N ILE A 128 -4.92 14.49 3.26
CA ILE A 128 -4.19 13.48 2.48
C ILE A 128 -4.57 12.08 2.94
N SER A 129 -4.52 11.80 4.24
CA SER A 129 -4.88 10.49 4.79
C SER A 129 -6.34 10.14 4.48
N GLN A 130 -7.26 11.09 4.66
CA GLN A 130 -8.68 10.88 4.32
C GLN A 130 -8.90 10.69 2.81
N GLY A 131 -8.13 11.39 1.97
CA GLY A 131 -8.21 11.23 0.52
C GLY A 131 -7.75 9.83 0.11
N LEU A 132 -6.64 9.35 0.67
CA LEU A 132 -6.17 7.97 0.45
C LEU A 132 -7.17 6.94 0.94
N GLU A 133 -7.73 7.13 2.14
CA GLU A 133 -8.75 6.25 2.73
C GLU A 133 -9.98 6.15 1.83
N LEU A 134 -10.50 7.29 1.33
CA LEU A 134 -11.59 7.32 0.38
C LEU A 134 -11.26 6.59 -0.92
N LEU A 135 -10.07 6.84 -1.49
CA LEU A 135 -9.65 6.20 -2.74
C LEU A 135 -9.51 4.68 -2.58
N PHE A 136 -8.97 4.20 -1.45
CA PHE A 136 -8.90 2.77 -1.16
C PHE A 136 -10.28 2.17 -0.94
N GLY A 137 -11.18 2.84 -0.22
CA GLY A 137 -12.58 2.39 -0.06
C GLY A 137 -13.32 2.26 -1.40
N ILE A 138 -13.14 3.22 -2.31
CA ILE A 138 -13.67 3.12 -3.68
C ILE A 138 -13.06 1.94 -4.43
N GLN A 139 -11.74 1.78 -4.32
CA GLN A 139 -11.03 0.70 -4.99
C GLN A 139 -11.52 -0.67 -4.50
N ASP A 140 -11.63 -0.88 -3.20
CA ASP A 140 -12.11 -2.13 -2.60
C ASP A 140 -13.57 -2.41 -3.01
N PHE A 141 -14.43 -1.39 -3.03
CA PHE A 141 -15.79 -1.50 -3.54
C PHE A 141 -15.83 -1.94 -5.00
N LEU A 142 -15.03 -1.33 -5.89
CA LEU A 142 -15.00 -1.70 -7.29
C LEU A 142 -14.52 -3.15 -7.48
N TYR A 143 -13.56 -3.62 -6.68
CA TYR A 143 -12.97 -4.96 -6.81
C TYR A 143 -13.61 -6.06 -5.96
N SER A 144 -14.56 -5.75 -5.06
CA SER A 144 -15.18 -6.74 -4.15
C SER A 144 -15.92 -7.91 -4.84
N SER A 145 -16.03 -7.93 -6.18
CA SER A 145 -16.79 -8.98 -6.90
C SER A 145 -16.34 -9.27 -8.35
N GLN A 146 -15.21 -8.77 -8.84
CA GLN A 146 -14.98 -8.70 -10.30
C GLN A 146 -14.55 -9.99 -10.99
N LYS A 147 -15.15 -10.22 -12.18
CA LYS A 147 -14.46 -10.78 -13.37
C LYS A 147 -14.72 -10.04 -14.71
N ASN A 148 -15.70 -9.14 -14.85
CA ASN A 148 -16.09 -8.55 -16.16
C ASN A 148 -16.28 -7.01 -16.16
N ASP A 149 -16.09 -6.36 -17.31
CA ASP A 149 -16.26 -4.90 -17.54
C ASP A 149 -17.70 -4.40 -17.28
N THR A 150 -18.72 -5.24 -17.49
CA THR A 150 -20.13 -4.90 -17.24
C THR A 150 -20.39 -4.62 -15.76
N ASP A 151 -19.80 -5.41 -14.87
CA ASP A 151 -19.97 -5.28 -13.42
C ASP A 151 -19.26 -4.04 -12.87
N LEU A 152 -18.15 -3.65 -13.51
CA LEU A 152 -17.48 -2.39 -13.19
C LEU A 152 -18.38 -1.20 -13.52
N ASN A 153 -19.01 -1.19 -14.70
CA ASN A 153 -19.89 -0.10 -15.10
C ASN A 153 -21.13 0.02 -14.20
N THR A 154 -21.71 -1.08 -13.75
CA THR A 154 -22.83 -1.04 -12.79
C THR A 154 -22.40 -0.46 -11.46
N LYS A 155 -21.26 -0.89 -10.89
CA LYS A 155 -20.71 -0.30 -9.66
C LYS A 155 -20.35 1.18 -9.81
N LEU A 156 -19.79 1.59 -10.95
CA LEU A 156 -19.51 3.00 -11.25
C LEU A 156 -20.79 3.84 -11.26
N SER A 157 -21.90 3.28 -11.77
CA SER A 157 -23.20 3.98 -11.78
C SER A 157 -23.80 4.17 -10.38
N GLN A 158 -23.44 3.33 -9.41
CA GLN A 158 -23.86 3.42 -8.00
C GLN A 158 -22.99 4.39 -7.19
N LEU A 159 -21.78 4.70 -7.66
CA LEU A 159 -20.80 5.50 -6.94
C LEU A 159 -21.28 6.93 -6.59
N PRO A 160 -22.03 7.67 -7.44
CA PRO A 160 -22.57 8.98 -7.08
C PRO A 160 -23.40 8.96 -5.78
N ASP A 161 -24.29 7.99 -5.64
CA ASP A 161 -25.21 7.87 -4.50
C ASP A 161 -24.45 7.44 -3.24
N LEU A 162 -23.51 6.50 -3.40
CA LEU A 162 -22.66 6.07 -2.28
C LEU A 162 -21.78 7.21 -1.76
N LEU A 163 -21.19 8.00 -2.66
CA LEU A 163 -20.38 9.15 -2.27
C LEU A 163 -21.21 10.27 -1.63
N LEU A 164 -22.52 10.34 -1.86
CA LEU A 164 -23.39 11.28 -1.12
C LEU A 164 -23.51 10.90 0.36
N GLN A 165 -23.48 9.60 0.68
CA GLN A 165 -23.55 9.11 2.06
C GLN A 165 -22.16 9.04 2.72
N ALA A 166 -21.19 8.50 1.99
CA ALA A 166 -19.82 8.27 2.46
C ALA A 166 -19.01 9.57 2.56
N CYS A 167 -19.21 10.51 1.63
CA CYS A 167 -18.44 11.75 1.54
C CYS A 167 -19.32 12.98 1.25
N PRO A 168 -20.33 13.28 2.10
CA PRO A 168 -21.22 14.41 1.91
C PRO A 168 -20.44 15.72 1.93
N LEU A 169 -20.72 16.57 0.93
CA LEU A 169 -20.07 17.88 0.76
C LEU A 169 -18.52 17.80 0.80
N GLY A 170 -17.95 16.65 0.44
CA GLY A 170 -16.52 16.40 0.38
C GLY A 170 -15.89 15.96 1.70
N THR A 171 -16.66 15.83 2.79
CA THR A 171 -16.14 15.36 4.08
C THR A 171 -16.35 13.86 4.20
N LEU A 172 -15.27 13.08 4.34
CA LEU A 172 -15.34 11.64 4.52
C LEU A 172 -15.95 11.30 5.89
N LEU A 173 -17.03 10.52 5.88
CA LEU A 173 -17.68 9.96 7.08
C LEU A 173 -17.38 8.48 7.23
N ASP A 174 -17.47 7.71 6.14
CA ASP A 174 -17.19 6.28 6.11
C ASP A 174 -16.57 5.91 4.75
N ALA A 175 -15.45 5.17 4.77
CA ALA A 175 -14.80 4.65 3.57
C ALA A 175 -15.34 3.28 3.14
N ASN A 176 -16.13 2.60 3.98
CA ASN A 176 -16.73 1.30 3.66
C ASN A 176 -18.01 1.47 2.82
N LEU A 177 -17.82 1.64 1.51
CA LEU A 177 -18.93 1.83 0.56
C LEU A 177 -19.82 0.58 0.44
N GLN A 178 -19.28 -0.62 0.71
CA GLN A 178 -20.03 -1.87 0.64
C GLN A 178 -21.15 -1.91 1.68
N ASN A 179 -20.89 -1.40 2.90
CA ASN A 179 -21.88 -1.29 3.96
C ASN A 179 -22.92 -0.20 3.68
N SER A 180 -22.54 0.85 2.97
CA SER A 180 -23.47 1.91 2.56
C SER A 180 -24.51 1.37 1.57
N LEU A 181 -24.10 0.52 0.62
CA LEU A 181 -25.03 -0.15 -0.31
C LEU A 181 -26.07 -1.02 0.38
N THR A 182 -25.68 -1.79 1.39
CA THR A 182 -26.61 -2.67 2.12
C THR A 182 -27.61 -1.88 2.95
N SER A 183 -27.23 -0.68 3.41
CA SER A 183 -28.14 0.26 4.09
C SER A 183 -29.18 0.88 3.15
N ILE A 184 -28.80 1.21 1.91
CA ILE A 184 -29.71 1.78 0.88
C ILE A 184 -30.81 0.78 0.52
N ASN A 185 -30.48 -0.51 0.44
CA ASN A 185 -31.44 -1.56 0.09
C ASN A 185 -32.31 -2.02 1.28
N CYS A 186 -32.04 -1.54 2.50
CA CYS A 186 -32.76 -1.95 3.70
C CYS A 186 -33.60 -0.80 4.27
N SER A 187 -34.71 -0.49 3.58
CA SER A 187 -35.77 0.36 4.13
C SER A 187 -36.64 -0.46 5.10
N SER A 188 -36.22 -0.64 6.35
CA SER A 188 -37.12 -1.10 7.41
C SER A 188 -37.02 -0.24 8.67
N VAL A 189 -38.17 0.35 9.02
CA VAL A 189 -38.42 1.17 10.20
C VAL A 189 -38.67 0.25 11.39
N THR A 190 -37.62 -0.35 11.92
CA THR A 190 -37.62 -0.91 13.27
C THR A 190 -36.32 -0.50 13.91
N GLN A 191 -36.38 0.24 15.03
CA GLN A 191 -35.20 0.73 15.74
C GLN A 191 -34.19 -0.43 15.89
N PRO A 192 -33.07 -0.41 15.15
CA PRO A 192 -32.08 -1.45 15.31
C PRO A 192 -31.42 -1.21 16.66
N GLN A 193 -31.32 -2.25 17.50
CA GLN A 193 -30.29 -2.27 18.55
C GLN A 193 -28.98 -1.78 17.91
N LYS A 194 -28.28 -0.82 18.54
CA LYS A 194 -27.09 -0.14 17.98
C LYS A 194 -26.10 -1.16 17.41
N GLN A 195 -26.22 -1.45 16.12
CA GLN A 195 -25.28 -2.31 15.41
C GLN A 195 -24.09 -1.45 15.02
N PRO A 196 -22.86 -1.98 15.16
CA PRO A 196 -21.69 -1.23 14.73
C PRO A 196 -21.70 -1.07 13.21
N ALA A 197 -21.17 0.06 12.72
CA ALA A 197 -21.20 0.41 11.30
C ALA A 197 -20.56 -0.64 10.37
N TRP A 198 -19.64 -1.46 10.90
CA TRP A 198 -18.96 -2.53 10.15
C TRP A 198 -19.73 -3.87 10.09
N ARG A 199 -20.93 -3.97 10.66
CA ARG A 199 -21.72 -5.21 10.70
C ARG A 199 -23.15 -4.97 10.20
N VAL A 200 -23.32 -4.85 8.89
CA VAL A 200 -24.63 -4.69 8.25
C VAL A 200 -25.14 -6.04 7.75
N GLY A 201 -25.82 -6.79 8.62
CA GLY A 201 -26.43 -8.08 8.27
C GLY A 201 -26.26 -9.17 9.32
N THR A 202 -26.90 -10.32 9.09
CA THR A 202 -26.79 -11.50 9.95
C THR A 202 -26.21 -12.67 9.17
N TYR A 203 -25.18 -13.31 9.71
CA TYR A 203 -24.67 -14.57 9.18
C TYR A 203 -25.64 -15.70 9.52
N LYS A 204 -26.00 -16.52 8.53
CA LYS A 204 -26.83 -17.73 8.67
C LYS A 204 -26.01 -18.90 8.14
N GLY A 205 -25.46 -19.73 9.01
CA GLY A 205 -24.55 -20.79 8.61
C GLY A 205 -23.80 -21.40 9.78
N LYS A 206 -22.95 -22.39 9.49
CA LYS A 206 -22.17 -23.06 10.53
C LYS A 206 -21.13 -22.08 11.10
N PRO A 207 -21.05 -21.91 12.44
CA PRO A 207 -20.09 -21.00 13.03
C PRO A 207 -18.65 -21.45 12.76
N GLN A 208 -17.83 -20.55 12.21
CA GLN A 208 -16.43 -20.81 11.90
C GLN A 208 -15.59 -19.55 12.10
N ILE A 209 -14.39 -19.71 12.66
CA ILE A 209 -13.39 -18.64 12.75
C ILE A 209 -12.14 -19.11 12.03
N SER A 210 -11.68 -18.32 11.06
CA SER A 210 -10.42 -18.51 10.36
C SER A 210 -9.49 -17.36 10.73
N ILE A 211 -8.29 -17.72 11.19
CA ILE A 211 -7.25 -16.77 11.55
C ILE A 211 -6.04 -17.08 10.69
N SER A 212 -5.43 -16.05 10.12
CA SER A 212 -4.16 -16.17 9.41
C SER A 212 -3.21 -15.09 9.89
N ILE A 213 -1.95 -15.48 10.10
CA ILE A 213 -0.87 -14.58 10.47
C ILE A 213 0.11 -14.58 9.32
N SER A 214 0.43 -13.39 8.80
CA SER A 214 1.41 -13.20 7.75
C SER A 214 2.48 -12.24 8.24
N GLU A 215 3.74 -12.66 8.13
CA GLU A 215 4.89 -11.86 8.54
C GLU A 215 5.80 -11.59 7.34
N LYS A 216 6.24 -10.33 7.25
CA LYS A 216 7.18 -9.87 6.23
C LYS A 216 8.41 -9.30 6.91
N VAL A 217 9.57 -9.88 6.62
CA VAL A 217 10.86 -9.33 7.06
C VAL A 217 11.36 -8.36 6.01
N LYS A 218 11.54 -7.10 6.39
CA LYS A 218 12.24 -6.08 5.60
C LYS A 218 13.67 -6.02 6.10
N CYS A 219 14.66 -6.08 5.22
CA CYS A 219 16.06 -6.08 5.60
C CYS A 219 16.88 -5.27 4.59
N MET A 220 17.83 -4.49 5.10
CA MET A 220 18.87 -3.80 4.33
C MET A 220 20.23 -4.20 4.89
N GLN A 221 21.03 -4.86 4.06
CA GLN A 221 22.36 -5.36 4.40
C GLN A 221 23.40 -4.60 3.59
N TYR A 222 24.26 -3.87 4.28
CA TYR A 222 25.28 -3.01 3.67
C TYR A 222 26.61 -3.72 3.54
N GLY A 223 26.91 -4.67 4.44
CA GLY A 223 28.16 -5.41 4.42
C GLY A 223 29.41 -4.54 4.61
N LYS A 224 29.24 -3.34 5.20
CA LYS A 224 30.33 -2.44 5.55
C LYS A 224 30.43 -2.29 7.07
N GLN A 225 31.63 -2.04 7.58
CA GLN A 225 31.87 -1.93 9.04
C GLN A 225 31.34 -0.63 9.64
N ASP A 226 31.20 0.42 8.82
CA ASP A 226 30.77 1.76 9.19
C ASP A 226 29.23 1.95 9.18
N ILE A 227 28.49 1.05 8.52
CA ILE A 227 27.04 1.12 8.40
C ILE A 227 26.43 -0.18 8.91
N ALA A 228 25.69 -0.10 10.01
CA ALA A 228 24.97 -1.25 10.55
C ALA A 228 23.85 -1.70 9.60
N ASP A 229 23.73 -3.02 9.43
CA ASP A 229 22.58 -3.63 8.77
C ASP A 229 21.30 -3.32 9.57
N THR A 230 20.19 -3.17 8.86
CA THR A 230 18.89 -2.85 9.48
C THR A 230 17.85 -3.84 9.01
N TRP A 231 16.94 -4.22 9.90
CA TRP A 231 15.81 -5.07 9.56
C TRP A 231 14.63 -4.81 10.49
N GLN A 232 13.45 -5.22 10.05
CA GLN A 232 12.21 -5.10 10.82
C GLN A 232 11.23 -6.17 10.35
N VAL A 233 10.54 -6.81 11.28
CA VAL A 233 9.42 -7.70 10.98
C VAL A 233 8.14 -6.87 10.99
N VAL A 234 7.32 -7.01 9.95
CA VAL A 234 5.97 -6.44 9.87
C VAL A 234 4.99 -7.59 9.77
N GLY A 235 4.15 -7.75 10.79
CA GLY A 235 3.13 -8.78 10.88
C GLY A 235 1.73 -8.24 10.61
N THR A 236 0.87 -9.11 10.09
CA THR A 236 -0.56 -8.84 9.86
C THR A 236 -1.36 -10.04 10.34
N VAL A 237 -2.38 -9.78 11.17
CA VAL A 237 -3.33 -10.80 11.63
C VAL A 237 -4.66 -10.55 10.93
N ALA A 238 -5.09 -11.49 10.08
CA ALA A 238 -6.39 -11.43 9.43
C ALA A 238 -7.37 -12.43 10.06
N CYS A 239 -8.61 -12.00 10.31
CA CYS A 239 -9.73 -12.86 10.72
C CYS A 239 -10.79 -12.88 9.63
N LYS A 240 -11.39 -14.06 9.45
CA LYS A 240 -12.75 -14.19 8.96
C LYS A 240 -13.55 -14.90 10.03
N CYS A 241 -14.60 -14.25 10.52
CA CYS A 241 -15.34 -14.75 11.65
C CYS A 241 -16.83 -14.91 11.26
N ASP A 242 -17.17 -16.11 10.77
CA ASP A 242 -18.51 -16.53 10.34
C ASP A 242 -19.31 -16.93 11.58
N LEU A 243 -19.94 -15.96 12.27
CA LEU A 243 -20.63 -16.18 13.56
C LEU A 243 -22.06 -15.65 13.53
N GLU A 244 -23.00 -16.48 14.00
CA GLU A 244 -24.40 -16.10 14.18
C GLU A 244 -24.58 -15.07 15.31
N GLY A 245 -25.65 -14.27 15.23
CA GLY A 245 -25.99 -13.26 16.22
C GLY A 245 -25.69 -11.82 15.78
N ILE A 246 -26.28 -10.87 16.50
CA ILE A 246 -26.24 -9.43 16.16
C ILE A 246 -24.93 -8.79 16.65
N MET A 247 -24.37 -9.26 17.78
CA MET A 247 -23.12 -8.77 18.37
C MET A 247 -22.32 -9.92 19.01
N PRO A 248 -21.71 -10.83 18.22
CA PRO A 248 -20.78 -11.79 18.77
C PRO A 248 -19.56 -11.05 19.33
N ASN A 249 -19.18 -11.38 20.56
CA ASN A 249 -17.96 -10.89 21.17
C ASN A 249 -16.87 -11.96 21.00
N VAL A 250 -15.82 -11.61 20.27
CA VAL A 250 -14.68 -12.50 20.01
C VAL A 250 -13.45 -11.87 20.65
N THR A 251 -12.64 -12.68 21.32
CA THR A 251 -11.32 -12.25 21.82
C THR A 251 -10.24 -13.12 21.21
N ILE A 252 -9.33 -12.51 20.45
CA ILE A 252 -8.12 -13.19 19.95
C ILE A 252 -6.95 -12.79 20.84
N SER A 253 -6.15 -13.77 21.27
CA SER A 253 -4.95 -13.56 22.07
C SER A 253 -3.70 -13.98 21.27
N LEU A 254 -2.76 -13.05 21.07
CA LEU A 254 -1.45 -13.36 20.51
C LEU A 254 -0.46 -13.53 21.66
N ASN A 255 0.21 -14.68 21.71
CA ASN A 255 1.22 -14.97 22.71
C ASN A 255 2.59 -15.00 22.03
N LEU A 256 3.56 -14.33 22.66
CA LEU A 256 4.94 -14.40 22.21
C LEU A 256 5.61 -15.70 22.68
N PRO A 257 6.56 -16.24 21.90
CA PRO A 257 7.47 -17.28 22.39
C PRO A 257 8.25 -16.80 23.62
N THR A 258 8.79 -17.72 24.41
CA THR A 258 9.52 -17.41 25.66
C THR A 258 10.69 -16.43 25.48
N ASN A 259 11.31 -16.41 24.30
CA ASN A 259 12.37 -15.48 23.91
C ASN A 259 11.95 -14.58 22.73
N GLY A 260 10.65 -14.41 22.54
CA GLY A 260 10.10 -13.58 21.47
C GLY A 260 10.30 -12.11 21.78
N SER A 261 10.75 -11.35 20.79
CA SER A 261 10.80 -9.90 20.90
C SER A 261 9.38 -9.34 21.06
N PRO A 262 9.19 -8.31 21.89
CA PRO A 262 7.89 -7.66 22.07
C PRO A 262 7.37 -7.11 20.73
N LEU A 263 6.05 -7.06 20.60
CA LEU A 263 5.38 -6.39 19.49
C LEU A 263 5.36 -4.88 19.71
N GLN A 264 5.61 -4.15 18.64
CA GLN A 264 5.69 -2.69 18.60
C GLN A 264 4.73 -2.13 17.55
N ASP A 265 4.40 -0.84 17.65
CA ASP A 265 3.61 -0.09 16.66
C ASP A 265 2.32 -0.81 16.25
N ILE A 266 1.57 -1.33 17.22
CA ILE A 266 0.37 -2.12 16.97
C ILE A 266 -0.75 -1.21 16.48
N ILE A 267 -1.26 -1.49 15.28
CA ILE A 267 -2.41 -0.80 14.68
C ILE A 267 -3.56 -1.80 14.62
N VAL A 268 -4.69 -1.47 15.25
CA VAL A 268 -5.86 -2.35 15.31
C VAL A 268 -7.01 -1.88 14.42
N HIS A 269 -7.82 -2.83 13.99
CA HIS A 269 -9.07 -2.55 13.29
C HIS A 269 -10.06 -1.81 14.21
N PRO A 270 -10.88 -0.88 13.70
CA PRO A 270 -11.88 -0.16 14.50
C PRO A 270 -12.91 -1.04 15.23
N CYS A 271 -13.01 -2.32 14.86
CA CYS A 271 -13.91 -3.25 15.53
C CYS A 271 -13.44 -3.69 16.92
N VAL A 272 -12.18 -3.42 17.28
CA VAL A 272 -11.62 -3.72 18.60
C VAL A 272 -12.18 -2.75 19.64
N THR A 273 -12.85 -3.30 20.66
CA THR A 273 -13.67 -2.52 21.60
C THR A 273 -12.87 -2.00 22.80
N SER A 274 -11.82 -2.71 23.19
CA SER A 274 -10.97 -2.32 24.31
C SER A 274 -9.59 -2.91 24.13
N LEU A 275 -8.59 -2.06 23.94
CA LEU A 275 -7.20 -2.45 23.95
C LEU A 275 -6.54 -1.81 25.16
N ASP A 276 -5.69 -2.57 25.86
CA ASP A 276 -4.92 -2.02 26.96
C ASP A 276 -4.03 -0.88 26.43
N SER A 277 -4.05 0.28 27.10
CA SER A 277 -3.24 1.42 26.68
C SER A 277 -1.76 1.08 26.66
N ALA A 278 -1.30 0.18 27.53
CA ALA A 278 0.07 -0.32 27.54
C ALA A 278 0.47 -1.07 26.26
N ILE A 279 -0.49 -1.67 25.55
CA ILE A 279 -0.27 -2.35 24.26
C ILE A 279 -0.11 -1.35 23.11
N LEU A 280 -0.75 -0.18 23.19
CA LEU A 280 -0.65 0.86 22.17
C LEU A 280 0.55 1.78 22.35
N THR A 281 1.08 1.89 23.57
CA THR A 281 2.23 2.73 23.90
C THR A 281 3.58 2.05 23.62
N SER A 282 3.62 0.76 23.26
CA SER A 282 4.86 0.08 22.86
C SER A 282 5.31 0.55 21.47
N SER A 283 6.00 1.69 21.45
CA SER A 283 6.55 2.29 20.23
C SER A 283 7.98 1.83 19.97
N SER A 284 8.38 1.76 18.69
CA SER A 284 9.75 1.42 18.28
C SER A 284 10.74 2.61 18.34
N ILE A 285 10.27 3.78 18.77
CA ILE A 285 10.94 5.08 18.56
C ILE A 285 11.74 5.55 19.79
N ASP A 286 11.37 5.08 21.00
CA ASP A 286 12.03 5.49 22.24
C ASP A 286 13.09 4.46 22.67
N THR A 287 14.36 4.80 22.46
CA THR A 287 15.52 3.98 22.85
C THR A 287 15.81 3.99 24.36
N MET A 288 14.93 4.56 25.18
CA MET A 288 15.18 4.84 26.61
C MET A 288 14.18 4.20 27.57
N ASP A 289 13.13 3.52 27.09
CA ASP A 289 12.13 2.88 27.95
C ASP A 289 12.15 1.35 27.76
N ASP A 290 12.63 0.64 28.78
CA ASP A 290 12.77 -0.83 28.82
C ASP A 290 11.42 -1.52 29.17
N SER A 291 10.32 -0.77 29.25
CA SER A 291 8.98 -1.26 29.63
C SER A 291 8.17 -1.86 28.47
N ALA A 292 8.83 -2.61 27.57
CA ALA A 292 8.14 -3.25 26.46
C ALA A 292 7.19 -4.36 26.98
N PHE A 293 5.87 -4.17 26.80
CA PHE A 293 4.86 -5.16 27.15
C PHE A 293 5.10 -6.46 26.37
N SER A 294 5.36 -7.55 27.08
CA SER A 294 5.59 -8.90 26.54
C SER A 294 4.46 -9.89 26.91
N GLY A 295 3.38 -9.37 27.49
CA GLY A 295 2.21 -10.16 27.88
C GLY A 295 1.36 -10.61 26.69
N PRO A 296 0.29 -11.39 26.94
CA PRO A 296 -0.64 -11.79 25.88
C PRO A 296 -1.34 -10.55 25.32
N TYR A 297 -1.24 -10.34 24.00
CA TYR A 297 -1.94 -9.26 23.32
C TYR A 297 -3.37 -9.70 23.05
N LYS A 298 -4.32 -9.14 23.80
CA LYS A 298 -5.74 -9.50 23.71
C LYS A 298 -6.49 -8.46 22.89
N PHE A 299 -7.20 -8.93 21.88
CA PHE A 299 -8.04 -8.12 21.01
C PHE A 299 -9.49 -8.58 21.16
N PRO A 300 -10.28 -7.96 22.05
CA PRO A 300 -11.72 -8.14 22.09
C PRO A 300 -12.39 -7.29 21.01
N PHE A 301 -13.26 -7.87 20.19
CA PHE A 301 -13.92 -7.18 19.09
C PHE A 301 -15.27 -7.81 18.72
N THR A 302 -16.07 -7.02 17.99
CA THR A 302 -17.25 -7.52 17.27
C THR A 302 -16.91 -7.60 15.77
N PRO A 303 -16.75 -8.81 15.19
CA PRO A 303 -16.24 -8.95 13.83
C PRO A 303 -17.17 -8.38 12.75
N PRO A 304 -16.60 -7.74 11.70
CA PRO A 304 -17.22 -7.67 10.37
C PRO A 304 -17.60 -9.04 9.82
N LEU A 305 -18.52 -9.06 8.85
CA LEU A 305 -18.96 -10.30 8.18
C LEU A 305 -17.93 -10.83 7.18
N GLU A 306 -17.17 -9.92 6.56
CA GLU A 306 -16.15 -10.25 5.57
C GLU A 306 -14.79 -10.54 6.23
N SER A 307 -13.84 -11.04 5.43
CA SER A 307 -12.46 -11.19 5.88
C SER A 307 -11.83 -9.80 6.06
N PHE A 308 -11.14 -9.58 7.17
CA PHE A 308 -10.52 -8.29 7.48
C PHE A 308 -9.20 -8.46 8.24
N ASN A 309 -8.35 -7.43 8.20
CA ASN A 309 -7.13 -7.39 9.00
C ASN A 309 -7.48 -6.88 10.40
N LEU A 310 -7.35 -7.73 11.41
CA LEU A 310 -7.61 -7.40 12.81
C LEU A 310 -6.55 -6.45 13.38
N CYS A 311 -5.27 -6.73 13.12
CA CYS A 311 -4.19 -5.86 13.53
C CYS A 311 -2.95 -6.01 12.64
N HIS A 312 -2.13 -4.97 12.65
CA HIS A 312 -0.78 -4.94 12.13
C HIS A 312 0.17 -4.68 13.30
N TYR A 313 1.35 -5.28 13.28
CA TYR A 313 2.38 -5.08 14.29
C TYR A 313 3.75 -5.02 13.64
N THR A 314 4.71 -4.42 14.35
CA THR A 314 6.12 -4.55 14.05
C THR A 314 6.83 -5.32 15.17
N SER A 315 7.98 -5.91 14.86
CA SER A 315 8.83 -6.55 15.87
C SER A 315 10.30 -6.51 15.43
N GLN A 316 11.19 -6.43 16.41
CA GLN A 316 12.64 -6.41 16.22
C GLN A 316 13.24 -7.76 16.60
N VAL A 317 13.47 -8.62 15.60
CA VAL A 317 14.14 -9.91 15.83
C VAL A 317 15.65 -9.71 15.98
N PRO A 318 16.38 -10.58 16.72
CA PRO A 318 17.81 -10.38 16.94
C PRO A 318 18.69 -10.47 15.69
N VAL A 319 18.29 -11.27 14.69
CA VAL A 319 19.07 -11.53 13.47
C VAL A 319 18.12 -11.72 12.28
N PRO A 320 18.41 -11.18 11.08
CA PRO A 320 17.59 -11.42 9.90
C PRO A 320 17.64 -12.90 9.47
N PRO A 321 16.55 -13.45 8.91
CA PRO A 321 16.46 -14.86 8.55
C PRO A 321 17.42 -15.26 7.43
N ILE A 322 17.76 -14.33 6.53
CA ILE A 322 18.69 -14.54 5.42
C ILE A 322 19.75 -13.44 5.47
N LEU A 323 21.02 -13.84 5.44
CA LEU A 323 22.19 -12.97 5.29
C LEU A 323 22.67 -13.04 3.85
N GLY A 324 22.63 -11.92 3.14
CA GLY A 324 23.06 -11.80 1.76
C GLY A 324 24.31 -10.93 1.62
N SER A 325 25.20 -11.31 0.70
CA SER A 325 26.25 -10.43 0.20
C SER A 325 26.21 -10.37 -1.32
N TYR A 326 26.40 -9.15 -1.84
CA TYR A 326 26.44 -8.85 -3.26
C TYR A 326 27.76 -8.17 -3.58
N HIS A 327 28.53 -8.75 -4.49
CA HIS A 327 29.81 -8.20 -4.92
C HIS A 327 29.87 -8.15 -6.44
N VAL A 328 30.32 -7.02 -6.97
CA VAL A 328 30.67 -6.85 -8.38
C VAL A 328 32.16 -6.60 -8.46
N LYS A 329 32.86 -7.38 -9.29
CA LYS A 329 34.28 -7.19 -9.58
C LYS A 329 34.48 -7.13 -11.08
N GLU A 330 35.31 -6.21 -11.54
CA GLU A 330 35.75 -6.15 -12.92
C GLU A 330 37.06 -6.98 -13.03
N GLU A 331 37.08 -8.00 -13.88
CA GLU A 331 38.23 -8.83 -14.19
C GLU A 331 38.55 -8.69 -15.69
N GLU A 332 39.61 -7.93 -16.02
CA GLU A 332 40.27 -7.76 -17.34
C GLU A 332 39.42 -7.19 -18.51
N ALA A 333 38.18 -7.64 -18.67
CA ALA A 333 37.12 -7.07 -19.51
C ALA A 333 35.76 -7.70 -19.15
N GLN A 334 35.64 -8.29 -17.95
CA GLN A 334 34.49 -9.07 -17.54
C GLN A 334 33.92 -8.59 -16.22
N LEU A 335 32.60 -8.45 -16.13
CA LEU A 335 31.91 -8.18 -14.87
C LEU A 335 31.58 -9.50 -14.18
N LYS A 336 32.21 -9.71 -13.03
CA LYS A 336 31.98 -10.86 -12.16
C LYS A 336 31.08 -10.48 -11.01
N ILE A 337 29.86 -10.97 -11.05
CA ILE A 337 28.87 -10.73 -10.01
C ILE A 337 28.77 -11.97 -9.15
N THR A 338 29.02 -11.80 -7.86
CA THR A 338 28.89 -12.86 -6.85
C THR A 338 27.79 -12.50 -5.88
N VAL A 339 26.76 -13.34 -5.81
CA VAL A 339 25.72 -13.26 -4.79
C VAL A 339 25.85 -14.45 -3.87
N ASN A 340 26.06 -14.19 -2.59
CA ASN A 340 26.04 -15.23 -1.56
C ASN A 340 24.82 -15.00 -0.67
N LEU A 341 23.98 -16.02 -0.51
CA LEU A 341 22.87 -16.00 0.43
C LEU A 341 23.10 -17.11 1.46
N LYS A 342 23.06 -16.78 2.74
CA LYS A 342 23.21 -17.72 3.86
C LYS A 342 21.95 -17.67 4.71
N LEU A 343 21.33 -18.82 4.92
CA LEU A 343 20.20 -18.95 5.82
C LEU A 343 20.68 -18.92 7.28
N HIS A 344 19.97 -18.21 8.14
CA HIS A 344 20.24 -18.23 9.57
C HIS A 344 19.89 -19.59 10.18
N GLU A 345 20.63 -20.00 11.22
CA GLU A 345 20.56 -21.34 11.82
C GLU A 345 19.20 -21.65 12.45
N SER A 346 18.49 -20.60 12.90
CA SER A 346 17.14 -20.73 13.46
C SER A 346 16.06 -20.99 12.40
N VAL A 347 16.37 -20.86 11.11
CA VAL A 347 15.41 -20.96 10.02
C VAL A 347 15.58 -22.28 9.29
N LYS A 348 14.53 -23.09 9.28
CA LYS A 348 14.50 -24.31 8.47
C LYS A 348 14.28 -23.94 7.00
N ASN A 349 15.05 -24.55 6.10
CA ASN A 349 14.92 -24.34 4.67
C ASN A 349 13.63 -25.03 4.13
N ASN A 350 12.49 -24.36 4.30
CA ASN A 350 11.18 -24.82 3.84
C ASN A 350 10.55 -23.84 2.82
N PHE A 351 11.38 -23.02 2.14
CA PHE A 351 10.87 -22.05 1.17
C PHE A 351 10.14 -22.77 0.03
N GLU A 352 8.91 -22.35 -0.24
CA GLU A 352 8.15 -22.82 -1.41
C GLU A 352 8.78 -22.26 -2.69
N ILE A 353 9.13 -20.98 -2.67
CA ILE A 353 9.78 -20.25 -3.75
C ILE A 353 10.77 -19.28 -3.12
N CYS A 354 11.99 -19.23 -3.65
CA CYS A 354 12.95 -18.17 -3.35
C CYS A 354 13.36 -17.53 -4.68
N GLU A 355 13.05 -16.25 -4.83
CA GLU A 355 13.36 -15.45 -6.01
C GLU A 355 14.30 -14.30 -5.62
N ALA A 356 15.46 -14.24 -6.28
CA ALA A 356 16.42 -13.15 -6.10
C ALA A 356 16.36 -12.22 -7.31
N HIS A 357 16.08 -10.93 -7.09
CA HIS A 357 16.05 -9.89 -8.13
C HIS A 357 17.34 -9.07 -8.07
N ILE A 358 18.13 -9.11 -9.12
CA ILE A 358 19.39 -8.35 -9.22
C ILE A 358 19.19 -7.28 -10.30
N PRO A 359 19.14 -5.98 -9.95
CA PRO A 359 18.94 -4.92 -10.92
C PRO A 359 20.23 -4.66 -11.72
N PHE A 360 20.07 -4.46 -13.03
CA PHE A 360 21.13 -4.07 -13.96
C PHE A 360 20.70 -2.80 -14.66
N TYR A 361 21.50 -1.74 -14.53
CA TYR A 361 21.25 -0.51 -15.25
C TYR A 361 22.22 -0.43 -16.42
N ASN A 362 21.86 -1.04 -17.56
CA ASN A 362 22.43 -0.71 -18.87
C ASN A 362 21.57 -1.23 -20.03
N ARG A 363 21.33 -0.36 -21.03
CA ARG A 363 20.59 -0.61 -22.27
C ARG A 363 21.53 -1.09 -23.38
N VAL A 364 22.03 -2.32 -23.32
CA VAL A 364 22.57 -3.00 -24.51
C VAL A 364 22.23 -4.48 -24.38
N GLN A 365 21.82 -5.11 -25.47
CA GLN A 365 21.69 -6.58 -25.54
C GLN A 365 23.08 -7.19 -25.29
N LEU A 366 23.29 -7.75 -24.10
CA LEU A 366 24.58 -8.33 -23.73
C LEU A 366 24.52 -9.86 -23.84
N PRO A 367 25.42 -10.48 -24.63
CA PRO A 367 25.50 -11.93 -24.74
C PRO A 367 26.07 -12.54 -23.45
N ILE A 368 25.26 -13.34 -22.75
CA ILE A 368 25.68 -14.08 -21.55
C ILE A 368 26.55 -15.26 -21.98
N TRP A 369 27.83 -15.25 -21.61
CA TRP A 369 28.76 -16.31 -22.02
C TRP A 369 29.03 -17.39 -20.97
N ASN A 370 28.90 -17.12 -19.65
CA ASN A 370 29.14 -18.16 -18.63
C ASN A 370 28.40 -17.91 -17.30
N THR A 371 27.41 -18.76 -17.00
CA THR A 371 26.82 -18.87 -15.66
C THR A 371 27.33 -20.14 -14.99
N LYS A 372 28.19 -20.00 -13.97
CA LYS A 372 28.55 -21.11 -13.07
C LYS A 372 27.59 -21.09 -11.89
N LEU A 373 26.66 -22.03 -11.91
CA LEU A 373 25.50 -22.03 -11.05
C LEU A 373 25.52 -23.31 -10.23
N VAL A 374 25.52 -23.20 -8.90
CA VAL A 374 25.60 -24.38 -8.05
C VAL A 374 24.22 -25.04 -7.86
N LEU A 375 23.08 -24.32 -7.80
CA LEU A 375 21.79 -24.89 -7.30
C LEU A 375 20.44 -24.20 -7.72
N ALA A 376 20.33 -23.43 -8.81
CA ALA A 376 19.11 -22.66 -9.16
C ALA A 376 18.80 -22.55 -10.67
N ASN A 377 17.54 -22.31 -11.02
CA ASN A 377 17.11 -22.01 -12.39
C ASN A 377 17.07 -20.49 -12.62
N LEU A 378 17.79 -19.98 -13.62
CA LEU A 378 17.90 -18.54 -13.91
C LEU A 378 16.99 -18.14 -15.08
N ARG A 379 16.30 -17.00 -14.96
CA ARG A 379 15.55 -16.36 -16.04
C ARG A 379 15.97 -14.90 -16.17
N TYR A 380 16.28 -14.47 -17.40
CA TYR A 380 16.55 -13.08 -17.74
C TYR A 380 15.27 -12.36 -18.14
N PHE A 381 15.05 -11.15 -17.63
CA PHE A 381 13.93 -10.30 -18.03
C PHE A 381 14.43 -9.01 -18.70
N GLU A 382 14.58 -9.04 -20.01
CA GLU A 382 15.08 -7.93 -20.85
C GLU A 382 14.27 -6.63 -20.65
N LYS A 383 12.93 -6.72 -20.54
CA LYS A 383 12.03 -5.55 -20.39
C LYS A 383 12.16 -4.80 -19.06
N LYS A 384 12.74 -5.42 -18.02
CA LYS A 384 12.86 -4.82 -16.68
C LYS A 384 14.29 -4.75 -16.16
N ALA A 385 15.26 -5.14 -17.00
CA ALA A 385 16.69 -5.12 -16.73
C ALA A 385 17.06 -5.73 -15.36
N TYR A 386 16.50 -6.90 -15.03
CA TYR A 386 16.89 -7.67 -13.85
C TYR A 386 16.92 -9.17 -14.14
N TRP A 387 17.66 -9.89 -13.31
CA TRP A 387 17.69 -11.36 -13.28
C TRP A 387 16.81 -11.88 -12.18
N SER A 388 16.10 -12.98 -12.45
CA SER A 388 15.44 -13.74 -11.40
C SER A 388 15.90 -15.20 -11.37
N GLY A 389 16.27 -15.68 -10.19
CA GLY A 389 16.71 -17.04 -9.95
C GLY A 389 15.74 -17.75 -9.02
N LEU A 390 15.26 -18.94 -9.42
CA LEU A 390 14.37 -19.78 -8.63
C LEU A 390 15.18 -20.90 -7.96
N LEU A 391 15.29 -20.85 -6.64
CA LEU A 391 16.03 -21.84 -5.85
C LEU A 391 15.09 -22.97 -5.40
N GLY A 392 15.45 -24.21 -5.71
CA GLY A 392 14.63 -25.39 -5.41
C GLY A 392 14.76 -25.88 -3.95
N ARG A 393 13.74 -26.62 -3.50
CA ARG A 393 13.56 -27.19 -2.13
C ARG A 393 14.75 -27.99 -1.58
N SER A 394 15.67 -28.49 -2.41
CA SER A 394 16.74 -29.42 -2.00
C SER A 394 18.11 -28.76 -1.82
N SER A 395 18.16 -27.46 -1.58
CA SER A 395 19.43 -26.72 -1.57
C SER A 395 20.06 -26.62 -0.17
N PRO A 396 21.40 -26.71 0.00
CA PRO A 396 22.11 -26.39 1.24
C PRO A 396 21.81 -24.97 1.75
N ASN A 397 22.06 -24.73 3.04
CA ASN A 397 21.85 -23.44 3.75
C ASN A 397 22.72 -22.27 3.22
N GLN A 398 23.47 -22.49 2.14
CA GLN A 398 24.27 -21.50 1.46
C GLN A 398 24.07 -21.62 -0.05
N TRP A 399 23.83 -20.46 -0.66
CA TRP A 399 23.69 -20.33 -2.10
C TRP A 399 24.74 -19.36 -2.61
N LYS A 400 25.43 -19.75 -3.69
CA LYS A 400 26.41 -18.93 -4.39
C LYS A 400 26.05 -18.87 -5.87
N LEU A 401 25.82 -17.66 -6.35
CA LEU A 401 25.59 -17.36 -7.76
C LEU A 401 26.79 -16.58 -8.27
N VAL A 402 27.44 -17.06 -9.33
CA VAL A 402 28.53 -16.35 -10.01
C VAL A 402 28.12 -16.10 -11.45
N PHE A 403 27.99 -14.83 -11.81
CA PHE A 403 27.81 -14.38 -13.19
C PHE A 403 29.18 -13.91 -13.70
N LEU A 404 29.55 -14.34 -14.91
CA LEU A 404 30.68 -13.80 -15.66
C LEU A 404 30.09 -13.14 -16.92
N GLU A 405 30.18 -11.82 -16.97
CA GLU A 405 29.72 -10.94 -18.04
C GLU A 405 30.95 -10.40 -18.79
N LEU A 406 30.86 -10.06 -20.08
CA LEU A 406 31.91 -9.45 -20.93
C LEU A 406 31.51 -8.01 -21.28
#